data_AF-A0A7Y3UVL5-F1
#
_entry.id   AF-A0A7Y3UVL5-F1
#
_cell.length_a   1.000
_cell.length_b   1.000
_cell.length_c   1.000
_cell.angle_alpha   90.00
_cell.angle_beta   90.00
_cell.angle_gamma   90.00
#
_symmetry.space_group_name_H-M   'P 1'
#
loop_
_entity.id
_entity.type
_entity.pdbx_description
1 polymer ?
#
loop_
_entity_poly.entity_id
_entity_poly.type
_entity_poly.pdbx_seq_one_letter_code
_entity_poly.pdbx_strand_id
1 'polypeptide(L)'
;MMRQMLVGLVALGLPVFANAEAACSWPAWERFKAELVSADGRVIDPSDARLITTSEGQSYGLFFALVGNDRDAFAQLLRWTGNNLAEGDLARHLPAWLWGRNEQQQWQVLDANNASDADLWIAYSLLEAGRLWQQPAYTQLGQRLLWRIAAQTVRKLPGLGVMLLPGDYGFEDAQGTRLNPSYLPLQLFDRFSEVDPLWGELAANTRRLWLASSPKGFAPDWLLWTPAGKPAADPQHGSAGDYDAIRVYLWVGMLAKDAVQRNELVAHYAPMAALTQRQGLPPERADARSGEASGQGPAGFSAALLPLLAASPAHVAGLAAQRQRLRDQPVEAKAYYSQVLVLFGQGWDEARYRFDPHGRLLPAWSAPCNE
;
A
#
# COMPACT_ATOMS: atom_id res chain seq x y z
N MET A 1 -48.86 71.58 -16.61
CA MET A 1 -49.11 70.14 -16.45
C MET A 1 -47.90 69.39 -16.99
N MET A 2 -46.99 68.93 -16.12
CA MET A 2 -45.76 68.25 -16.54
C MET A 2 -45.58 66.97 -15.73
N ARG A 3 -45.40 65.88 -16.48
CA ARG A 3 -45.32 64.46 -16.10
C ARG A 3 -44.15 64.18 -15.16
N GLN A 4 -44.40 63.42 -14.08
CA GLN A 4 -43.36 62.72 -13.32
C GLN A 4 -43.17 61.31 -13.92
N MET A 5 -41.95 60.98 -14.34
CA MET A 5 -41.52 59.63 -14.70
C MET A 5 -40.77 59.02 -13.51
N LEU A 6 -41.28 57.92 -12.96
CA LEU A 6 -40.53 57.03 -12.08
C LEU A 6 -39.60 56.15 -12.92
N VAL A 7 -38.31 56.11 -12.56
CA VAL A 7 -37.34 55.13 -13.06
C VAL A 7 -37.19 54.06 -11.99
N GLY A 8 -37.62 52.83 -12.30
CA GLY A 8 -37.41 51.65 -11.46
C GLY A 8 -36.04 51.03 -11.76
N LEU A 9 -35.21 50.88 -10.74
CA LEU A 9 -33.94 50.15 -10.82
C LEU A 9 -34.21 48.64 -10.69
N VAL A 10 -33.96 47.88 -11.75
CA VAL A 10 -33.95 46.42 -11.72
C VAL A 10 -32.55 45.96 -11.33
N ALA A 11 -32.39 45.41 -10.13
CA ALA A 11 -31.15 44.76 -9.70
C ALA A 11 -31.09 43.33 -10.28
N LEU A 12 -30.25 43.13 -11.30
CA LEU A 12 -29.87 41.81 -11.81
C LEU A 12 -28.92 41.14 -10.81
N GLY A 13 -29.39 40.11 -10.11
CA GLY A 13 -28.53 39.25 -9.31
C GLY A 13 -27.62 38.41 -10.21
N LEU A 14 -26.31 38.56 -10.04
CA LEU A 14 -25.32 37.69 -10.67
C LEU A 14 -25.31 36.32 -9.97
N PRO A 15 -25.23 35.21 -10.72
CA PRO A 15 -25.05 33.89 -10.13
C PRO A 15 -23.67 33.83 -9.47
N VAL A 16 -23.64 33.53 -8.18
CA VAL A 16 -22.41 33.12 -7.50
C VAL A 16 -22.06 31.73 -8.03
N PHE A 17 -21.14 31.67 -8.98
CA PHE A 17 -20.45 30.43 -9.29
C PHE A 17 -19.60 30.09 -8.07
N ALA A 18 -20.05 29.12 -7.28
CA ALA A 18 -19.16 28.43 -6.38
C ALA A 18 -18.06 27.82 -7.23
N ASN A 19 -16.85 28.37 -7.17
CA ASN A 19 -15.66 27.68 -7.61
C ASN A 19 -15.59 26.41 -6.74
N ALA A 20 -16.06 25.29 -7.27
CA ALA A 20 -15.59 24.00 -6.80
C ALA A 20 -14.08 24.09 -6.93
N GLU A 21 -13.36 24.11 -5.80
CA GLU A 21 -11.91 23.89 -5.79
C GLU A 21 -11.67 22.73 -6.74
N ALA A 22 -10.92 22.97 -7.82
CA ALA A 22 -10.58 21.92 -8.76
C ALA A 22 -9.85 20.85 -7.95
N ALA A 23 -10.58 19.80 -7.56
CA ALA A 23 -10.01 18.69 -6.81
C ALA A 23 -8.79 18.27 -7.61
N CYS A 24 -7.61 18.29 -6.97
CA CYS A 24 -6.33 17.97 -7.58
C CYS A 24 -6.45 16.60 -8.28
N SER A 25 -6.80 16.59 -9.57
CA SER A 25 -7.22 15.37 -10.25
C SER A 25 -6.06 14.39 -10.30
N TRP A 26 -6.35 13.10 -10.15
CA TRP A 26 -5.33 12.06 -10.22
C TRP A 26 -5.64 11.10 -11.39
N PRO A 27 -5.18 11.40 -12.62
CA PRO A 27 -5.54 10.64 -13.81
C PRO A 27 -5.14 9.15 -13.79
N ALA A 28 -4.11 8.80 -13.03
CA ALA A 28 -3.74 7.39 -12.84
C ALA A 28 -4.79 6.63 -12.02
N TRP A 29 -5.31 7.25 -10.94
CA TRP A 29 -6.40 6.68 -10.15
C TRP A 29 -7.69 6.54 -10.95
N GLU A 30 -8.06 7.56 -11.73
CA GLU A 30 -9.25 7.50 -12.58
C GLU A 30 -9.18 6.38 -13.63
N ARG A 31 -8.01 6.18 -14.25
CA ARG A 31 -7.80 5.07 -15.19
C ARG A 31 -7.84 3.71 -14.48
N PHE A 32 -7.22 3.59 -13.31
CA PHE A 32 -7.29 2.36 -12.51
C PHE A 32 -8.73 1.99 -12.17
N LYS A 33 -9.54 2.96 -11.71
CA LYS A 33 -10.97 2.74 -11.47
C LYS A 33 -11.68 2.26 -12.73
N ALA A 34 -11.50 2.96 -13.85
CA ALA A 34 -12.21 2.65 -15.09
C ALA A 34 -11.90 1.24 -15.62
N GLU A 35 -10.67 0.76 -15.45
CA GLU A 35 -10.20 -0.51 -16.02
C GLU A 35 -10.32 -1.71 -15.07
N LEU A 36 -10.18 -1.47 -13.75
CA LEU A 36 -9.95 -2.51 -12.76
C LEU A 36 -10.93 -2.46 -11.59
N VAL A 37 -11.77 -1.43 -11.45
CA VAL A 37 -12.79 -1.35 -10.39
C VAL A 37 -14.19 -1.49 -10.99
N SER A 38 -14.94 -2.47 -10.50
CA SER A 38 -16.32 -2.68 -10.92
C SER A 38 -17.26 -1.59 -10.39
N ALA A 39 -18.44 -1.47 -11.01
CA ALA A 39 -19.48 -0.54 -10.56
C ALA A 39 -20.01 -0.83 -9.14
N ASP A 40 -19.88 -2.08 -8.66
CA ASP A 40 -20.25 -2.47 -7.29
C ASP A 40 -19.10 -2.34 -6.28
N GLY A 41 -17.90 -1.94 -6.71
CA GLY A 41 -16.78 -1.58 -5.83
C GLY A 41 -15.76 -2.68 -5.56
N ARG A 42 -15.56 -3.63 -6.49
CA ARG A 42 -14.50 -4.65 -6.37
C ARG A 42 -13.35 -4.36 -7.33
N VAL A 43 -12.13 -4.52 -6.84
CA VAL A 43 -10.91 -4.48 -7.65
C VAL A 43 -10.73 -5.85 -8.30
N ILE A 44 -10.57 -5.87 -9.61
CA ILE A 44 -10.50 -7.09 -10.42
C ILE A 44 -9.07 -7.24 -10.92
N ASP A 45 -8.46 -8.40 -10.69
CA ASP A 45 -7.30 -8.82 -11.47
C ASP A 45 -7.78 -9.65 -12.67
N PRO A 46 -7.73 -9.09 -13.90
CA PRO A 46 -8.19 -9.80 -15.10
C PRO A 46 -7.15 -10.80 -15.64
N SER A 47 -5.94 -10.86 -15.07
CA SER A 47 -4.92 -11.83 -15.47
C SER A 47 -5.25 -13.26 -15.01
N ASP A 48 -6.01 -13.39 -13.92
CA ASP A 48 -6.56 -14.68 -13.48
C ASP A 48 -7.89 -14.96 -14.19
N ALA A 49 -8.03 -16.16 -14.77
CA ALA A 49 -9.25 -16.58 -15.47
C ALA A 49 -10.50 -16.53 -14.58
N ARG A 50 -10.34 -16.67 -13.26
CA ARG A 50 -11.41 -16.58 -12.26
C ARG A 50 -11.88 -15.15 -12.02
N LEU A 51 -11.20 -14.14 -12.59
CA LEU A 51 -11.43 -12.70 -12.42
C LEU A 51 -11.46 -12.30 -10.95
N ILE A 52 -10.39 -12.67 -10.25
CA ILE A 52 -10.31 -12.62 -8.80
C ILE A 52 -10.36 -11.19 -8.28
N THR A 53 -10.82 -11.06 -7.05
CA THR A 53 -10.59 -9.92 -6.17
C THR A 53 -9.86 -10.44 -4.95
N THR A 54 -8.82 -9.73 -4.54
CA THR A 54 -8.09 -10.02 -3.30
C THR A 54 -8.39 -8.96 -2.24
N SER A 55 -8.26 -9.32 -0.97
CA SER A 55 -8.27 -8.33 0.11
C SER A 55 -7.17 -7.28 -0.10
N GLU A 56 -6.02 -7.68 -0.65
CA GLU A 56 -4.92 -6.78 -1.03
C GLU A 56 -5.41 -5.71 -2.02
N GLY A 57 -6.03 -6.11 -3.13
CA GLY A 57 -6.56 -5.18 -4.13
C GLY A 57 -7.58 -4.21 -3.55
N GLN A 58 -8.50 -4.70 -2.71
CA GLN A 58 -9.45 -3.84 -1.99
C GLN A 58 -8.74 -2.84 -1.08
N SER A 59 -7.74 -3.28 -0.31
CA SER A 59 -6.97 -2.44 0.61
C SER A 59 -6.23 -1.31 -0.10
N TYR A 60 -5.62 -1.61 -1.24
CA TYR A 60 -4.93 -0.64 -2.07
C TYR A 60 -5.90 0.33 -2.73
N GLY A 61 -7.03 -0.17 -3.24
CA GLY A 61 -8.12 0.67 -3.74
C GLY A 61 -8.61 1.68 -2.70
N LEU A 62 -8.80 1.24 -1.44
CA LEU A 62 -9.19 2.13 -0.34
C LEU A 62 -8.12 3.20 -0.07
N PHE A 63 -6.85 2.82 -0.05
CA PHE A 63 -5.75 3.78 0.12
C PHE A 63 -5.69 4.80 -1.01
N PHE A 64 -5.80 4.36 -2.28
CA PHE A 64 -5.76 5.26 -3.43
C PHE A 64 -6.98 6.18 -3.50
N ALA A 65 -8.17 5.68 -3.17
CA ALA A 65 -9.37 6.49 -3.06
C ALA A 65 -9.19 7.60 -2.00
N LEU A 66 -8.59 7.28 -0.84
CA LEU A 66 -8.28 8.28 0.18
C LEU A 66 -7.25 9.31 -0.32
N VAL A 67 -6.16 8.87 -0.95
CA VAL A 67 -5.16 9.77 -1.54
C VAL A 67 -5.76 10.67 -2.62
N GLY A 68 -6.70 10.16 -3.43
CA GLY A 68 -7.43 10.93 -4.45
C GLY A 68 -8.59 11.78 -3.93
N ASN A 69 -8.83 11.83 -2.62
CA ASN A 69 -10.01 12.45 -2.00
C ASN A 69 -11.36 11.92 -2.53
N ASP A 70 -11.37 10.69 -3.02
CA ASP A 70 -12.53 10.06 -3.66
C ASP A 70 -13.35 9.29 -2.62
N ARG A 71 -14.21 10.04 -1.91
CA ARG A 71 -15.06 9.51 -0.85
C ARG A 71 -16.07 8.48 -1.37
N ASP A 72 -16.56 8.65 -2.59
CA ASP A 72 -17.58 7.78 -3.17
C ASP A 72 -17.00 6.43 -3.58
N ALA A 73 -15.82 6.41 -4.21
CA ALA A 73 -15.12 5.16 -4.50
C ALA A 73 -14.70 4.46 -3.19
N PHE A 74 -14.19 5.22 -2.20
CA PHE A 74 -13.83 4.64 -0.90
C PHE A 74 -15.03 3.94 -0.24
N ALA A 75 -16.19 4.59 -0.23
CA ALA A 75 -17.40 4.01 0.36
C ALA A 75 -17.89 2.78 -0.43
N GLN A 76 -17.77 2.77 -1.76
CA GLN A 76 -18.11 1.60 -2.58
C GLN A 76 -17.17 0.42 -2.32
N LEU A 77 -15.85 0.65 -2.35
CA LEU A 77 -14.84 -0.35 -2.04
C LEU A 77 -15.04 -0.94 -0.65
N LEU A 78 -15.29 -0.09 0.36
CA LEU A 78 -15.48 -0.54 1.73
C LEU A 78 -16.75 -1.39 1.88
N ARG A 79 -17.87 -0.97 1.28
CA ARG A 79 -19.11 -1.76 1.29
C ARG A 79 -18.93 -3.11 0.63
N TRP A 80 -18.30 -3.16 -0.54
CA TRP A 80 -18.05 -4.42 -1.24
C TRP A 80 -17.18 -5.36 -0.40
N THR A 81 -16.10 -4.82 0.17
CA THR A 81 -15.18 -5.57 1.05
C THR A 81 -15.93 -6.16 2.25
N GLY A 82 -16.73 -5.34 2.94
CA GLY A 82 -17.53 -5.78 4.08
C GLY A 82 -18.50 -6.90 3.71
N ASN A 83 -19.27 -6.70 2.64
CA ASN A 83 -20.31 -7.65 2.24
C ASN A 83 -19.76 -8.98 1.72
N ASN A 84 -18.67 -8.96 0.93
CA ASN A 84 -18.23 -10.13 0.18
C ASN A 84 -17.02 -10.84 0.79
N LEU A 85 -16.17 -10.13 1.53
CA LEU A 85 -14.96 -10.70 2.14
C LEU A 85 -15.09 -10.87 3.66
N ALA A 86 -16.00 -10.13 4.32
CA ALA A 86 -16.12 -10.12 5.79
C ALA A 86 -17.53 -10.44 6.29
N GLU A 87 -18.32 -11.18 5.51
CA GLU A 87 -19.66 -11.65 5.87
C GLU A 87 -20.62 -10.52 6.32
N GLY A 88 -20.47 -9.34 5.72
CA GLY A 88 -21.27 -8.15 6.02
C GLY A 88 -20.74 -7.28 7.17
N ASP A 89 -19.71 -7.71 7.92
CA ASP A 89 -19.23 -6.96 9.08
C ASP A 89 -17.70 -7.09 9.28
N LEU A 90 -16.96 -6.11 8.73
CA LEU A 90 -15.50 -5.96 8.94
C LEU A 90 -15.12 -5.74 10.41
N ALA A 91 -16.04 -5.33 11.28
CA ALA A 91 -15.74 -5.26 12.71
C ALA A 91 -15.72 -6.65 13.36
N ARG A 92 -16.30 -7.67 12.71
CA ARG A 92 -16.43 -9.05 13.21
C ARG A 92 -15.51 -10.06 12.54
N HIS A 93 -15.09 -9.81 11.30
CA HIS A 93 -14.28 -10.75 10.54
C HIS A 93 -13.11 -10.03 9.86
N LEU A 94 -11.93 -10.64 9.88
CA LEU A 94 -10.88 -10.26 8.95
C LEU A 94 -11.32 -10.70 7.54
N PRO A 95 -11.11 -9.88 6.51
CA PRO A 95 -11.57 -10.19 5.17
C PRO A 95 -10.85 -11.42 4.60
N ALA A 96 -11.63 -12.32 4.02
CA ALA A 96 -11.12 -13.41 3.18
C ALA A 96 -10.19 -12.86 2.09
N TRP A 97 -9.04 -13.50 1.88
CA TRP A 97 -8.01 -12.97 1.01
C TRP A 97 -8.32 -13.15 -0.47
N LEU A 98 -9.16 -14.14 -0.83
CA LEU A 98 -9.42 -14.48 -2.23
C LEU A 98 -10.91 -14.72 -2.52
N TRP A 99 -11.43 -13.98 -3.49
CA TRP A 99 -12.80 -14.09 -4.00
C TRP A 99 -12.79 -14.13 -5.53
N GLY A 100 -13.71 -14.88 -6.15
CA GLY A 100 -13.79 -14.97 -7.61
C GLY A 100 -14.77 -16.03 -8.08
N ARG A 101 -14.63 -16.44 -9.34
CA ARG A 101 -15.42 -17.56 -9.89
C ARG A 101 -14.83 -18.90 -9.46
N ASN A 102 -15.66 -19.74 -8.84
CA ASN A 102 -15.31 -21.13 -8.55
C ASN A 102 -15.44 -22.02 -9.82
N GLU A 103 -15.16 -23.31 -9.67
CA GLU A 103 -15.26 -24.29 -10.77
C GLU A 103 -16.68 -24.38 -11.36
N GLN A 104 -17.70 -24.18 -10.52
CA GLN A 104 -19.12 -24.17 -10.89
C GLN A 104 -19.59 -22.80 -11.47
N GLN A 105 -18.66 -21.89 -11.77
CA GLN A 105 -18.93 -20.54 -12.31
C GLN A 105 -19.76 -19.65 -11.36
N GLN A 106 -19.78 -19.97 -10.06
CA GLN A 106 -20.41 -19.16 -9.03
C GLN A 106 -19.40 -18.19 -8.42
N TRP A 107 -19.84 -16.97 -8.18
CA TRP A 107 -19.04 -15.91 -7.56
C TRP A 107 -19.11 -16.03 -6.04
N GLN A 108 -17.98 -16.33 -5.40
CA GLN A 108 -17.90 -16.54 -3.95
C GLN A 108 -16.46 -16.35 -3.43
N VAL A 109 -16.32 -16.40 -2.11
CA VAL A 109 -15.01 -16.58 -1.47
C VAL A 109 -14.40 -17.91 -1.93
N LEU A 110 -13.16 -17.87 -2.39
CA LEU A 110 -12.39 -19.03 -2.85
C LEU A 110 -11.42 -19.53 -1.78
N ASP A 111 -10.93 -18.63 -0.91
CA ASP A 111 -10.16 -18.97 0.28
C ASP A 111 -10.54 -17.97 1.39
N ALA A 112 -10.97 -18.52 2.53
CA ALA A 112 -11.48 -17.76 3.68
C ALA A 112 -10.38 -17.31 4.65
N ASN A 113 -9.13 -17.76 4.49
CA ASN A 113 -8.02 -17.23 5.29
C ASN A 113 -7.85 -15.73 5.01
N ASN A 114 -7.27 -14.98 5.94
CA ASN A 114 -6.92 -13.57 5.71
C ASN A 114 -5.51 -13.43 5.14
N ALA A 115 -5.20 -12.24 4.62
CA ALA A 115 -3.86 -11.81 4.28
C ALA A 115 -3.55 -10.53 5.07
N SER A 116 -2.57 -10.62 5.96
CA SER A 116 -2.39 -9.60 7.00
C SER A 116 -1.92 -8.25 6.46
N ASP A 117 -1.22 -8.23 5.31
CA ASP A 117 -0.85 -6.98 4.65
C ASP A 117 -2.09 -6.17 4.24
N ALA A 118 -3.05 -6.85 3.61
CA ALA A 118 -4.33 -6.25 3.27
C ALA A 118 -5.08 -5.76 4.50
N ASP A 119 -5.11 -6.57 5.56
CA ASP A 119 -5.80 -6.22 6.81
C ASP A 119 -5.22 -4.93 7.43
N LEU A 120 -3.89 -4.80 7.45
CA LEU A 120 -3.22 -3.59 7.92
C LEU A 120 -3.55 -2.38 7.04
N TRP A 121 -3.51 -2.53 5.70
CA TRP A 121 -3.83 -1.42 4.79
C TRP A 121 -5.29 -0.98 4.90
N ILE A 122 -6.24 -1.89 5.07
CA ILE A 122 -7.64 -1.55 5.33
C ILE A 122 -7.77 -0.78 6.63
N ALA A 123 -7.16 -1.27 7.72
CA ALA A 123 -7.19 -0.61 9.02
C ALA A 123 -6.56 0.80 8.95
N TYR A 124 -5.42 0.92 8.28
CA TYR A 124 -4.73 2.19 8.05
C TYR A 124 -5.60 3.19 7.29
N SER A 125 -6.14 2.79 6.14
CA SER A 125 -6.99 3.64 5.31
C SER A 125 -8.25 4.07 6.04
N LEU A 126 -8.86 3.21 6.87
CA LEU A 126 -10.01 3.57 7.71
C LEU A 126 -9.66 4.59 8.80
N LEU A 127 -8.54 4.40 9.50
CA LEU A 127 -8.10 5.33 10.53
C LEU A 127 -7.76 6.70 9.95
N GLU A 128 -7.05 6.72 8.82
CA GLU A 128 -6.66 7.97 8.15
C GLU A 128 -7.83 8.65 7.46
N ALA A 129 -8.74 7.91 6.83
CA ALA A 129 -9.99 8.45 6.32
C ALA A 129 -10.84 9.06 7.45
N GLY A 130 -10.96 8.36 8.58
CA GLY A 130 -11.66 8.88 9.75
C GLY A 130 -11.08 10.19 10.27
N ARG A 131 -9.74 10.30 10.31
CA ARG A 131 -9.02 11.52 10.69
C ARG A 131 -9.19 12.64 9.67
N LEU A 132 -8.86 12.39 8.41
CA LEU A 132 -8.79 13.40 7.34
C LEU A 132 -10.16 13.88 6.89
N TRP A 133 -11.16 13.00 6.88
CA TRP A 133 -12.53 13.34 6.49
C TRP A 133 -13.45 13.64 7.67
N GLN A 134 -12.93 13.61 8.90
CA GLN A 134 -13.68 13.79 10.14
C GLN A 134 -14.88 12.85 10.24
N GLN A 135 -14.65 11.56 9.98
CA GLN A 135 -15.65 10.50 9.97
C GLN A 135 -15.41 9.51 11.12
N PRO A 136 -16.02 9.71 12.31
CA PRO A 136 -15.78 8.85 13.48
C PRO A 136 -16.09 7.37 13.23
N ALA A 137 -17.05 7.08 12.35
CA ALA A 137 -17.41 5.71 11.99
C ALA A 137 -16.24 4.94 11.36
N TYR A 138 -15.45 5.59 10.49
CA TYR A 138 -14.25 4.97 9.89
C TYR A 138 -13.15 4.78 10.94
N THR A 139 -12.95 5.75 11.83
CA THR A 139 -12.00 5.58 12.95
C THR A 139 -12.36 4.40 13.83
N GLN A 140 -13.63 4.27 14.24
CA GLN A 140 -14.09 3.18 15.08
C GLN A 140 -13.94 1.81 14.39
N LEU A 141 -14.27 1.73 13.09
CA LEU A 141 -14.10 0.50 12.32
C LEU A 141 -12.62 0.11 12.20
N GLY A 142 -11.74 1.07 11.86
CA GLY A 142 -10.29 0.84 11.78
C GLY A 142 -9.70 0.36 13.11
N GLN A 143 -10.12 0.95 14.24
CA GLN A 143 -9.70 0.51 15.58
C GLN A 143 -10.16 -0.92 15.88
N ARG A 144 -11.41 -1.28 15.56
CA ARG A 144 -11.92 -2.65 15.76
C ARG A 144 -11.17 -3.66 14.91
N LEU A 145 -10.83 -3.30 13.68
CA LEU A 145 -10.04 -4.15 12.80
C LEU A 145 -8.62 -4.35 13.35
N LEU A 146 -7.94 -3.29 13.82
CA LEU A 146 -6.64 -3.43 14.49
C LEU A 146 -6.69 -4.34 15.71
N TRP A 147 -7.70 -4.19 16.59
CA TRP A 147 -7.85 -5.07 17.74
C TRP A 147 -8.02 -6.54 17.33
N ARG A 148 -8.74 -6.78 16.24
CA ARG A 148 -8.92 -8.13 15.68
C ARG A 148 -7.61 -8.69 15.12
N ILE A 149 -6.86 -7.92 14.33
CA ILE A 149 -5.54 -8.31 13.81
C ILE A 149 -4.60 -8.66 14.98
N ALA A 150 -4.57 -7.82 16.02
CA ALA A 150 -3.75 -8.08 17.20
C ALA A 150 -4.17 -9.38 17.91
N ALA A 151 -5.47 -9.66 18.02
CA ALA A 151 -5.97 -10.85 18.71
C ALA A 151 -5.79 -12.14 17.90
N GLN A 152 -5.87 -12.08 16.57
CA GLN A 152 -5.91 -13.25 15.70
C GLN A 152 -4.56 -13.55 15.04
N THR A 153 -3.84 -12.52 14.60
CA THR A 153 -2.73 -12.65 13.64
C THR A 153 -1.36 -12.30 14.24
N VAL A 154 -1.30 -11.66 15.40
CA VAL A 154 -0.02 -11.34 16.07
C VAL A 154 0.42 -12.50 16.97
N ARG A 155 1.72 -12.81 16.94
CA ARG A 155 2.37 -13.83 17.78
C ARG A 155 3.63 -13.28 18.41
N LYS A 156 4.01 -13.83 19.56
CA LYS A 156 5.32 -13.56 20.17
C LYS A 156 6.32 -14.62 19.71
N LEU A 157 7.31 -14.22 18.93
CA LEU A 157 8.32 -15.12 18.37
C LEU A 157 9.60 -15.16 19.23
N PRO A 158 10.28 -16.33 19.32
CA PRO A 158 11.48 -16.49 20.15
C PRO A 158 12.60 -15.56 19.67
N GLY A 159 13.20 -14.82 20.60
CA GLY A 159 14.32 -13.91 20.33
C GLY A 159 13.98 -12.63 19.54
N LEU A 160 12.75 -12.48 19.04
CA LEU A 160 12.34 -11.32 18.24
C LEU A 160 11.35 -10.42 18.98
N GLY A 161 10.31 -11.00 19.59
CA GLY A 161 9.20 -10.26 20.21
C GLY A 161 7.89 -10.44 19.44
N VAL A 162 6.94 -9.53 19.63
CA VAL A 162 5.67 -9.56 18.88
C VAL A 162 5.91 -9.32 17.39
N MET A 163 5.31 -10.16 16.55
CA MET A 163 5.36 -10.10 15.09
C MET A 163 3.99 -10.41 14.51
N LEU A 164 3.71 -9.83 13.35
CA LEU A 164 2.52 -10.13 12.57
C LEU A 164 2.78 -11.33 11.67
N LEU A 165 1.92 -12.34 11.76
CA LEU A 165 1.92 -13.45 10.81
C LEU A 165 1.33 -12.99 9.46
N PRO A 166 1.70 -13.61 8.33
CA PRO A 166 1.13 -13.28 7.01
C PRO A 166 -0.38 -13.56 6.88
N GLY A 167 -0.95 -14.36 7.78
CA GLY A 167 -2.37 -14.65 7.92
C GLY A 167 -2.59 -15.50 9.17
N ASP A 168 -3.85 -15.74 9.54
CA ASP A 168 -4.22 -16.38 10.80
C ASP A 168 -3.83 -17.87 10.83
N TYR A 169 -3.86 -18.52 9.67
CA TYR A 169 -3.60 -19.96 9.53
C TYR A 169 -2.55 -20.25 8.46
N GLY A 170 -1.73 -21.28 8.68
CA GLY A 170 -0.81 -21.85 7.67
C GLY A 170 0.63 -21.34 7.66
N PHE A 171 1.01 -20.46 8.59
CA PHE A 171 2.34 -19.83 8.63
C PHE A 171 3.21 -20.26 9.81
N GLU A 172 2.75 -21.18 10.65
CA GLU A 172 3.49 -21.71 11.80
C GLU A 172 3.49 -23.24 11.76
N ASP A 173 4.67 -23.84 11.88
CA ASP A 173 4.85 -25.30 12.00
C ASP A 173 6.05 -25.64 12.90
N ALA A 174 6.48 -26.91 12.92
CA ALA A 174 7.63 -27.36 13.71
C ALA A 174 8.97 -26.74 13.26
N GLN A 175 9.08 -26.28 12.01
CA GLN A 175 10.29 -25.63 11.47
C GLN A 175 10.39 -24.17 11.92
N GLY A 176 9.26 -23.54 12.26
CA GLY A 176 9.19 -22.18 12.77
C GLY A 176 8.03 -21.39 12.17
N THR A 177 8.23 -20.08 12.07
CA THR A 177 7.21 -19.14 11.58
C THR A 177 7.63 -18.55 10.25
N ARG A 178 6.83 -18.73 9.21
CA ARG A 178 7.03 -18.09 7.91
C ARG A 178 6.57 -16.63 7.99
N LEU A 179 7.40 -15.71 7.52
CA LEU A 179 7.14 -14.28 7.52
C LEU A 179 7.39 -13.71 6.13
N ASN A 180 6.66 -12.65 5.79
CA ASN A 180 6.83 -11.90 4.54
C ASN A 180 7.27 -10.46 4.87
N PRO A 181 8.50 -10.03 4.55
CA PRO A 181 8.95 -8.67 4.85
C PRO A 181 8.09 -7.58 4.21
N SER A 182 7.52 -7.83 3.03
CA SER A 182 6.74 -6.84 2.28
C SER A 182 5.39 -6.50 2.93
N TYR A 183 4.90 -7.38 3.80
CA TYR A 183 3.62 -7.22 4.52
C TYR A 183 3.70 -6.20 5.65
N LEU A 184 4.89 -5.67 5.93
CA LEU A 184 5.21 -4.98 7.17
C LEU A 184 5.64 -3.50 6.94
N PRO A 185 4.88 -2.66 6.21
CA PRO A 185 5.26 -1.27 5.98
C PRO A 185 5.36 -0.50 7.30
N LEU A 186 6.55 0.00 7.62
CA LEU A 186 6.85 0.63 8.91
C LEU A 186 5.97 1.86 9.20
N GLN A 187 5.57 2.61 8.16
CA GLN A 187 4.66 3.75 8.28
C GLN A 187 3.34 3.34 8.95
N LEU A 188 2.80 2.16 8.62
CA LEU A 188 1.53 1.72 9.18
C LEU A 188 1.69 1.41 10.68
N PHE A 189 2.74 0.71 11.07
CA PHE A 189 2.98 0.41 12.48
C PHE A 189 3.33 1.64 13.31
N ASP A 190 4.15 2.55 12.76
CA ASP A 190 4.45 3.82 13.40
C ASP A 190 3.14 4.61 13.61
N ARG A 191 2.20 4.57 12.65
CA ARG A 191 0.87 5.17 12.80
C ARG A 191 -0.01 4.47 13.84
N PHE A 192 0.01 3.15 13.88
CA PHE A 192 -0.77 2.36 14.83
C PHE A 192 -0.24 2.48 16.26
N SER A 193 1.02 2.90 16.45
CA SER A 193 1.58 3.18 17.78
C SER A 193 0.83 4.28 18.54
N GLU A 194 0.12 5.16 17.82
CA GLU A 194 -0.78 6.17 18.41
C GLU A 194 -2.09 5.58 18.95
N VAL A 195 -2.45 4.38 18.50
CA VAL A 195 -3.62 3.64 19.00
C VAL A 195 -3.23 2.80 20.20
N ASP A 196 -2.14 2.03 20.08
CA ASP A 196 -1.58 1.22 21.18
C ASP A 196 -0.06 1.04 21.00
N PRO A 197 0.76 1.18 22.07
CA PRO A 197 2.21 1.00 22.01
C PRO A 197 2.69 -0.36 21.50
N LEU A 198 1.87 -1.41 21.56
CA LEU A 198 2.15 -2.74 20.97
C LEU A 198 2.63 -2.63 19.52
N TRP A 199 2.01 -1.75 18.74
CA TRP A 199 2.36 -1.58 17.33
C TRP A 199 3.72 -0.89 17.15
N GLY A 200 4.12 -0.04 18.10
CA GLY A 200 5.48 0.50 18.13
C GLY A 200 6.53 -0.57 18.44
N GLU A 201 6.23 -1.52 19.33
CA GLU A 201 7.08 -2.70 19.55
C GLU A 201 7.21 -3.53 18.27
N LEU A 202 6.10 -3.80 17.60
CA LEU A 202 6.06 -4.51 16.32
C LEU A 202 6.88 -3.78 15.26
N ALA A 203 6.76 -2.45 15.16
CA ALA A 203 7.56 -1.63 14.25
C ALA A 203 9.07 -1.76 14.53
N ALA A 204 9.48 -1.77 15.79
CA ALA A 204 10.88 -1.98 16.17
C ALA A 204 11.38 -3.40 15.85
N ASN A 205 10.52 -4.41 16.03
CA ASN A 205 10.84 -5.80 15.69
C ASN A 205 10.92 -6.01 14.17
N THR A 206 10.03 -5.38 13.39
CA THR A 206 10.07 -5.37 11.92
C THR A 206 11.37 -4.78 11.38
N ARG A 207 11.85 -3.67 11.94
CA ARG A 207 13.15 -3.08 11.57
C ARG A 207 14.29 -4.09 11.77
N ARG A 208 14.29 -4.81 12.90
CA ARG A 208 15.26 -5.89 13.15
C ARG A 208 15.13 -7.04 12.16
N LEU A 209 13.89 -7.46 11.86
CA LEU A 209 13.60 -8.52 10.89
C LEU A 209 14.15 -8.17 9.50
N TRP A 210 13.84 -6.98 8.99
CA TRP A 210 14.25 -6.51 7.67
C TRP A 210 15.77 -6.49 7.51
N LEU A 211 16.49 -5.94 8.49
CA LEU A 211 17.96 -5.92 8.49
C LEU A 211 18.55 -7.34 8.57
N ALA A 212 17.96 -8.22 9.39
CA ALA A 212 18.46 -9.58 9.58
C ALA A 212 18.14 -10.51 8.39
N SER A 213 17.04 -10.28 7.67
CA SER A 213 16.61 -11.10 6.53
C SER A 213 17.30 -10.74 5.22
N SER A 214 17.99 -9.58 5.17
CA SER A 214 18.52 -9.00 3.92
C SER A 214 20.05 -8.82 3.97
N PRO A 215 20.85 -9.87 4.24
CA PRO A 215 22.29 -9.74 4.52
C PRO A 215 23.12 -9.15 3.37
N LYS A 216 22.58 -9.10 2.15
CA LYS A 216 23.20 -8.48 0.96
C LYS A 216 22.55 -7.16 0.53
N GLY A 217 21.63 -6.62 1.32
CA GLY A 217 20.83 -5.44 0.97
C GLY A 217 19.75 -5.70 -0.08
N PHE A 218 19.33 -6.97 -0.21
CA PHE A 218 18.19 -7.41 -1.00
C PHE A 218 17.21 -8.12 -0.07
N ALA A 219 15.96 -7.70 -0.06
CA ALA A 219 14.90 -8.32 0.72
C ALA A 219 14.41 -9.61 0.04
N PRO A 220 14.15 -10.69 0.80
CA PRO A 220 13.43 -11.86 0.29
C PRO A 220 11.91 -11.62 0.30
N ASP A 221 11.17 -12.37 -0.53
CA ASP A 221 9.71 -12.40 -0.48
C ASP A 221 9.23 -13.05 0.82
N TRP A 222 9.87 -14.16 1.17
CA TRP A 222 9.55 -14.95 2.35
C TRP A 222 10.81 -15.32 3.11
N LEU A 223 10.70 -15.44 4.43
CA LEU A 223 11.72 -16.07 5.26
C LEU A 223 11.08 -16.95 6.32
N LEU A 224 11.90 -17.86 6.87
CA LEU A 224 11.54 -18.63 8.05
C LEU A 224 12.20 -18.02 9.29
N TRP A 225 11.43 -17.74 10.32
CA TRP A 225 11.94 -17.45 11.67
C TRP A 225 11.97 -18.75 12.48
N THR A 226 13.16 -19.25 12.77
CA THR A 226 13.35 -20.56 13.41
C THR A 226 13.01 -20.53 14.90
N PRO A 227 12.68 -21.68 15.52
CA PRO A 227 12.52 -21.80 16.98
C PRO A 227 13.75 -21.33 17.78
N ALA A 228 14.93 -21.35 17.15
CA ALA A 228 16.18 -20.84 17.73
C ALA A 228 16.31 -19.30 17.70
N GLY A 229 15.30 -18.58 17.19
CA GLY A 229 15.29 -17.12 17.14
C GLY A 229 16.22 -16.54 16.07
N LYS A 230 16.31 -17.19 14.91
CA LYS A 230 17.17 -16.76 13.79
C LYS A 230 16.44 -16.83 12.45
N PRO A 231 16.76 -15.93 11.49
CA PRO A 231 16.25 -16.02 10.14
C PRO A 231 16.89 -17.20 9.38
N ALA A 232 16.08 -17.92 8.63
CA ALA A 232 16.43 -19.02 7.74
C ALA A 232 15.77 -18.81 6.37
N ALA A 233 16.19 -19.59 5.37
CA ALA A 233 15.52 -19.58 4.07
C ALA A 233 14.09 -20.13 4.24
N ASP A 234 13.14 -19.55 3.52
CA ASP A 234 11.77 -20.04 3.52
C ASP A 234 11.71 -21.45 2.93
N PRO A 235 11.00 -22.41 3.54
CA PRO A 235 10.92 -23.78 3.02
C PRO A 235 10.22 -23.89 1.66
N GLN A 236 9.45 -22.89 1.23
CA GLN A 236 8.72 -22.91 -0.03
C GLN A 236 9.40 -22.05 -1.12
N HIS A 237 9.93 -20.88 -0.76
CA HIS A 237 10.47 -19.88 -1.71
C HIS A 237 11.99 -19.67 -1.58
N GLY A 238 12.64 -20.32 -0.61
CA GLY A 238 14.07 -20.18 -0.37
C GLY A 238 14.45 -18.77 0.09
N SER A 239 15.39 -18.13 -0.60
CA SER A 239 15.86 -16.77 -0.35
C SER A 239 15.58 -15.81 -1.51
N ALA A 240 14.66 -16.17 -2.40
CA ALA A 240 14.25 -15.32 -3.51
C ALA A 240 13.57 -14.05 -2.99
N GLY A 241 13.86 -12.93 -3.63
CA GLY A 241 13.07 -11.71 -3.60
C GLY A 241 12.69 -11.31 -5.03
N ASP A 242 11.39 -11.21 -5.29
CA ASP A 242 10.82 -10.85 -6.57
C ASP A 242 9.63 -9.88 -6.41
N TYR A 243 8.42 -10.33 -6.72
CA TYR A 243 7.21 -9.53 -6.79
C TYR A 243 6.74 -9.10 -5.42
N ASP A 244 6.93 -9.86 -4.34
CA ASP A 244 6.58 -9.37 -3.00
C ASP A 244 7.62 -8.39 -2.49
N ALA A 245 8.88 -8.78 -2.51
CA ALA A 245 10.01 -8.06 -1.94
C ALA A 245 10.21 -6.68 -2.56
N ILE A 246 9.79 -6.47 -3.82
CA ILE A 246 9.88 -5.14 -4.45
C ILE A 246 9.20 -4.05 -3.61
N ARG A 247 8.14 -4.41 -2.88
CA ARG A 247 7.38 -3.50 -2.01
C ARG A 247 8.18 -3.09 -0.77
N VAL A 248 9.15 -3.88 -0.29
CA VAL A 248 10.02 -3.48 0.83
C VAL A 248 10.79 -2.20 0.50
N TYR A 249 11.39 -2.14 -0.70
CA TYR A 249 12.13 -0.97 -1.15
C TYR A 249 11.23 0.25 -1.34
N LEU A 250 10.00 0.04 -1.84
CA LEU A 250 8.96 1.06 -1.95
C LEU A 250 8.63 1.63 -0.56
N TRP A 251 8.35 0.79 0.43
CA TRP A 251 8.04 1.23 1.80
C TRP A 251 9.21 1.98 2.43
N VAL A 252 10.43 1.45 2.34
CA VAL A 252 11.66 2.11 2.85
C VAL A 252 11.85 3.47 2.20
N GLY A 253 11.72 3.56 0.88
CA GLY A 253 11.90 4.80 0.13
C GLY A 253 10.87 5.87 0.47
N MET A 254 9.66 5.48 0.90
CA MET A 254 8.59 6.39 1.28
C MET A 254 8.62 6.83 2.75
N LEU A 255 9.56 6.34 3.57
CA LEU A 255 9.71 6.81 4.95
C LEU A 255 10.04 8.30 5.00
N ALA A 256 9.43 9.03 5.94
CA ALA A 256 9.76 10.43 6.19
C ALA A 256 11.25 10.59 6.53
N LYS A 257 11.84 11.75 6.23
CA LYS A 257 13.29 11.99 6.39
C LYS A 257 13.78 11.76 7.82
N ASP A 258 12.93 12.04 8.79
CA ASP A 258 13.12 11.99 10.23
C ASP A 258 12.38 10.82 10.89
N ALA A 259 11.83 9.87 10.11
CA ALA A 259 11.29 8.62 10.66
C ALA A 259 12.39 7.77 11.30
N VAL A 260 12.03 7.04 12.35
CA VAL A 260 12.96 6.20 13.14
C VAL A 260 13.69 5.19 12.24
N GLN A 261 15.03 5.23 12.30
CA GLN A 261 15.95 4.37 11.54
C GLN A 261 15.85 4.47 10.00
N ARG A 262 15.20 5.50 9.45
CA ARG A 262 15.08 5.67 7.98
C ARG A 262 16.43 5.66 7.27
N ASN A 263 17.42 6.40 7.78
CA ASN A 263 18.73 6.50 7.11
C ASN A 263 19.49 5.18 7.12
N GLU A 264 19.39 4.40 8.21
CA GLU A 264 19.98 3.07 8.29
C GLU A 264 19.35 2.12 7.26
N LEU A 265 18.01 2.10 7.17
CA LEU A 265 17.29 1.25 6.23
C LEU A 265 17.56 1.63 4.77
N VAL A 266 17.54 2.93 4.44
CA VAL A 266 17.86 3.41 3.08
C VAL A 266 19.30 3.04 2.70
N ALA A 267 20.25 3.16 3.63
CA ALA A 267 21.63 2.76 3.39
C ALA A 267 21.76 1.24 3.24
N HIS A 268 21.05 0.47 4.07
CA HIS A 268 21.06 -1.00 4.04
C HIS A 268 20.57 -1.55 2.70
N TYR A 269 19.50 -0.98 2.14
CA TYR A 269 18.92 -1.39 0.85
C TYR A 269 19.51 -0.64 -0.36
N ALA A 270 20.57 0.15 -0.18
CA ALA A 270 21.26 0.82 -1.27
C ALA A 270 21.76 -0.12 -2.39
N PRO A 271 22.12 -1.41 -2.15
CA PRO A 271 22.50 -2.33 -3.22
C PRO A 271 21.45 -2.49 -4.32
N MET A 272 20.15 -2.50 -3.99
CA MET A 272 19.07 -2.53 -4.98
C MET A 272 19.08 -1.26 -5.86
N ALA A 273 19.11 -0.08 -5.22
CA ALA A 273 19.17 1.20 -5.93
C ALA A 273 20.43 1.33 -6.82
N ALA A 274 21.59 0.90 -6.31
CA ALA A 274 22.84 0.91 -7.04
C ALA A 274 22.83 -0.06 -8.22
N LEU A 275 22.25 -1.25 -8.07
CA LEU A 275 22.08 -2.22 -9.14
C LEU A 275 21.18 -1.66 -10.25
N THR A 276 20.02 -1.11 -9.90
CA THR A 276 19.09 -0.48 -10.83
C THR A 276 19.73 0.68 -11.58
N GLN A 277 20.47 1.55 -10.89
CA GLN A 277 21.20 2.65 -11.53
C GLN A 277 22.27 2.13 -12.50
N ARG A 278 23.03 1.10 -12.13
CA ARG A 278 24.10 0.54 -12.95
C ARG A 278 23.58 -0.18 -14.19
N GLN A 279 22.50 -0.95 -14.07
CA GLN A 279 21.91 -1.72 -15.16
C GLN A 279 20.93 -0.90 -16.01
N GLY A 280 20.47 0.25 -15.51
CA GLY A 280 19.41 1.06 -16.11
C GLY A 280 18.00 0.49 -15.90
N LEU A 281 17.88 -0.71 -15.33
CA LEU A 281 16.63 -1.42 -15.06
C LEU A 281 16.69 -2.14 -13.70
N PRO A 282 15.58 -2.28 -12.97
CA PRO A 282 15.49 -3.18 -11.83
C PRO A 282 15.64 -4.65 -12.27
N PRO A 283 16.27 -5.51 -11.47
CA PRO A 283 16.21 -6.95 -11.70
C PRO A 283 14.77 -7.46 -11.48
N GLU A 284 14.42 -8.59 -12.10
CA GLU A 284 13.14 -9.26 -11.81
C GLU A 284 13.23 -10.05 -10.51
N ARG A 285 14.40 -10.66 -10.26
CA ARG A 285 14.66 -11.47 -9.07
C ARG A 285 16.04 -11.16 -8.51
N ALA A 286 16.16 -11.14 -7.18
CA ALA A 286 17.42 -11.11 -6.46
C ALA A 286 17.41 -12.13 -5.32
N ASP A 287 18.50 -12.88 -5.13
CA ASP A 287 18.64 -13.74 -3.98
C ASP A 287 19.16 -12.94 -2.77
N ALA A 288 18.40 -12.93 -1.68
CA ALA A 288 18.70 -12.16 -0.48
C ALA A 288 20.00 -12.59 0.24
N ARG A 289 20.46 -13.83 0.04
CA ARG A 289 21.64 -14.41 0.70
C ARG A 289 22.91 -14.27 -0.13
N SER A 290 22.85 -14.58 -1.43
CA SER A 290 24.01 -14.47 -2.32
C SER A 290 24.18 -13.05 -2.86
N GLY A 291 23.08 -12.32 -3.06
CA GLY A 291 23.05 -11.02 -3.73
C GLY A 291 23.08 -11.13 -5.26
N GLU A 292 22.98 -12.34 -5.80
CA GLU A 292 22.85 -12.56 -7.24
C GLU A 292 21.49 -12.08 -7.72
N ALA A 293 21.48 -11.35 -8.83
CA ALA A 293 20.28 -10.78 -9.42
C ALA A 293 20.16 -11.16 -10.89
N SER A 294 18.95 -11.39 -11.36
CA SER A 294 18.64 -11.88 -12.70
C SER A 294 17.34 -11.30 -13.25
N GLY A 295 17.17 -11.38 -14.57
CA GLY A 295 15.99 -10.90 -15.26
C GLY A 295 15.88 -9.37 -15.30
N GLN A 296 14.81 -8.88 -15.91
CA GLN A 296 14.48 -7.45 -15.97
C GLN A 296 13.08 -7.27 -15.42
N GLY A 297 12.96 -6.57 -14.29
CA GLY A 297 11.68 -6.38 -13.63
C GLY A 297 10.71 -5.55 -14.49
N PRO A 298 9.39 -5.77 -14.38
CA PRO A 298 8.39 -5.04 -15.15
C PRO A 298 8.38 -3.54 -14.82
N ALA A 299 7.66 -2.74 -15.60
CA ALA A 299 7.58 -1.30 -15.37
C ALA A 299 7.07 -0.93 -13.97
N GLY A 300 6.22 -1.76 -13.35
CA GLY A 300 5.81 -1.60 -11.95
C GLY A 300 6.98 -1.59 -10.96
N PHE A 301 8.05 -2.36 -11.20
CA PHE A 301 9.24 -2.35 -10.35
C PHE A 301 10.00 -1.03 -10.45
N SER A 302 10.04 -0.42 -11.64
CA SER A 302 10.62 0.91 -11.83
C SER A 302 9.89 1.94 -10.98
N ALA A 303 8.55 1.88 -10.95
CA ALA A 303 7.74 2.77 -10.13
C ALA A 303 7.97 2.53 -8.64
N ALA A 304 7.98 1.27 -8.20
CA ALA A 304 8.21 0.89 -6.81
C ALA A 304 9.56 1.40 -6.27
N LEU A 305 10.58 1.52 -7.13
CA LEU A 305 11.91 2.00 -6.73
C LEU A 305 12.08 3.52 -6.78
N LEU A 306 11.15 4.29 -7.34
CA LEU A 306 11.29 5.76 -7.41
C LEU A 306 11.55 6.38 -6.04
N PRO A 307 10.81 6.03 -4.97
CA PRO A 307 11.04 6.64 -3.65
C PRO A 307 12.43 6.32 -3.08
N LEU A 308 12.92 5.08 -3.25
CA LEU A 308 14.25 4.68 -2.76
C LEU A 308 15.38 5.35 -3.57
N LEU A 309 15.23 5.45 -4.90
CA LEU A 309 16.20 6.15 -5.76
C LEU A 309 16.24 7.65 -5.43
N ALA A 310 15.11 8.26 -5.07
CA ALA A 310 15.04 9.66 -4.63
C ALA A 310 15.59 9.87 -3.21
N ALA A 311 15.79 8.81 -2.43
CA ALA A 311 16.16 8.89 -1.02
C ALA A 311 17.61 9.35 -0.78
N SER A 312 18.48 9.30 -1.81
CA SER A 312 19.90 9.67 -1.74
C SER A 312 20.37 10.34 -3.05
N PRO A 313 21.14 11.44 -2.99
CA PRO A 313 21.70 12.09 -4.17
C PRO A 313 22.58 11.18 -5.04
N ALA A 314 23.17 10.12 -4.46
CA ALA A 314 24.01 9.17 -5.18
C ALA A 314 23.25 8.39 -6.28
N HIS A 315 21.91 8.34 -6.20
CA HIS A 315 21.06 7.56 -7.11
C HIS A 315 20.22 8.45 -8.05
N VAL A 316 20.56 9.74 -8.18
CA VAL A 316 19.79 10.71 -8.98
C VAL A 316 19.72 10.32 -10.47
N ALA A 317 20.77 9.71 -11.01
CA ALA A 317 20.77 9.24 -12.40
C ALA A 317 19.83 8.03 -12.58
N GLY A 318 19.83 7.10 -11.62
CA GLY A 318 18.91 5.97 -11.57
C GLY A 318 17.46 6.41 -11.47
N LEU A 319 17.16 7.41 -10.62
CA LEU A 319 15.83 8.03 -10.51
C LEU A 319 15.38 8.59 -11.86
N ALA A 320 16.22 9.39 -12.52
CA ALA A 320 15.89 9.98 -13.82
C ALA A 320 15.64 8.90 -14.88
N ALA A 321 16.45 7.84 -14.90
CA ALA A 321 16.29 6.71 -15.84
C ALA A 321 14.97 5.95 -15.62
N GLN A 322 14.59 5.66 -14.37
CA GLN A 322 13.34 4.94 -14.08
C GLN A 322 12.11 5.80 -14.39
N ARG A 323 12.15 7.11 -14.12
CA ARG A 323 11.11 8.06 -14.57
C ARG A 323 10.99 8.08 -16.08
N GLN A 324 12.11 8.06 -16.80
CA GLN A 324 12.12 8.03 -18.25
C GLN A 324 11.48 6.73 -18.79
N ARG A 325 11.87 5.58 -18.24
CA ARG A 325 11.26 4.28 -18.58
C ARG A 325 9.75 4.29 -18.43
N LEU A 326 9.22 4.83 -17.33
CA LEU A 326 7.77 4.88 -17.09
C LEU A 326 7.03 5.79 -18.07
N ARG A 327 7.69 6.82 -18.62
CA ARG A 327 7.13 7.66 -19.69
C ARG A 327 7.14 6.95 -21.04
N ASP A 328 8.24 6.27 -21.36
CA ASP A 328 8.43 5.62 -22.66
C ASP A 328 7.68 4.28 -22.77
N GLN A 329 7.51 3.60 -21.64
CA GLN A 329 6.86 2.29 -21.53
C GLN A 329 5.83 2.32 -20.38
N PRO A 330 4.71 3.03 -20.56
CA PRO A 330 3.65 3.06 -19.56
C PRO A 330 3.09 1.65 -19.33
N VAL A 331 2.69 1.38 -18.09
CA VAL A 331 2.06 0.10 -17.71
C VAL A 331 0.75 -0.11 -18.47
N GLU A 332 0.51 -1.34 -18.92
CA GLU A 332 -0.72 -1.73 -19.57
C GLU A 332 -1.95 -1.49 -18.68
N ALA A 333 -3.05 -1.01 -19.28
CA ALA A 333 -4.27 -0.64 -18.59
C ALA A 333 -4.78 -1.71 -17.61
N LYS A 334 -4.71 -2.99 -18.00
CA LYS A 334 -5.25 -4.13 -17.25
C LYS A 334 -4.21 -4.92 -16.45
N ALA A 335 -2.94 -4.48 -16.42
CA ALA A 335 -1.90 -5.14 -15.64
C ALA A 335 -1.99 -4.75 -14.16
N TYR A 336 -2.95 -5.36 -13.44
CA TYR A 336 -3.29 -5.05 -12.04
C TYR A 336 -2.06 -4.81 -11.17
N TYR A 337 -1.13 -5.78 -11.12
CA TYR A 337 0.01 -5.71 -10.22
C TYR A 337 0.95 -4.51 -10.52
N SER A 338 1.24 -4.27 -11.79
CA SER A 338 2.08 -3.11 -12.16
C SER A 338 1.34 -1.78 -11.96
N GLN A 339 0.02 -1.74 -12.13
CA GLN A 339 -0.79 -0.54 -11.90
C GLN A 339 -0.79 -0.14 -10.42
N VAL A 340 -0.94 -1.09 -9.49
CA VAL A 340 -0.89 -0.77 -8.05
C VAL A 340 0.47 -0.24 -7.64
N LEU A 341 1.57 -0.83 -8.15
CA LEU A 341 2.92 -0.32 -7.89
C LEU A 341 3.17 1.07 -8.49
N VAL A 342 2.57 1.38 -9.66
CA VAL A 342 2.59 2.74 -10.24
C VAL A 342 1.83 3.72 -9.35
N LEU A 343 0.63 3.39 -8.89
CA LEU A 343 -0.15 4.27 -8.02
C LEU A 343 0.57 4.59 -6.71
N PHE A 344 1.25 3.62 -6.11
CA PHE A 344 2.11 3.89 -4.95
C PHE A 344 3.36 4.70 -5.35
N GLY A 345 4.22 4.12 -6.18
CA GLY A 345 5.55 4.63 -6.44
C GLY A 345 5.57 5.95 -7.22
N GLN A 346 4.84 6.00 -8.34
CA GLN A 346 4.73 7.21 -9.14
C GLN A 346 3.78 8.22 -8.50
N GLY A 347 2.73 7.78 -7.79
CA GLY A 347 1.90 8.69 -6.99
C GLY A 347 2.72 9.42 -5.91
N TRP A 348 3.62 8.71 -5.22
CA TRP A 348 4.56 9.34 -4.32
C TRP A 348 5.55 10.25 -5.06
N ASP A 349 6.12 9.80 -6.18
CA ASP A 349 7.06 10.61 -6.98
C ASP A 349 6.45 11.94 -7.46
N GLU A 350 5.17 11.92 -7.86
CA GLU A 350 4.35 13.07 -8.28
C GLU A 350 3.80 13.90 -7.11
N ALA A 351 4.24 13.64 -5.89
CA ALA A 351 3.81 14.34 -4.68
C ALA A 351 2.30 14.26 -4.39
N ARG A 352 1.61 13.19 -4.82
CA ARG A 352 0.18 12.97 -4.52
C ARG A 352 -0.07 12.76 -3.02
N TYR A 353 0.91 12.19 -2.32
CA TYR A 353 0.88 12.01 -0.87
C TYR A 353 2.28 11.86 -0.28
N ARG A 354 2.41 12.10 1.01
CA ARG A 354 3.58 11.76 1.84
C ARG A 354 3.12 11.05 3.11
N PHE A 355 4.06 10.47 3.83
CA PHE A 355 3.86 10.08 5.23
C PHE A 355 4.65 11.04 6.13
N ASP A 356 4.10 11.37 7.28
CA ASP A 356 4.82 12.07 8.33
C ASP A 356 5.71 11.09 9.14
N PRO A 357 6.53 11.56 10.11
CA PRO A 357 7.43 10.71 10.88
C PRO A 357 6.72 9.68 11.77
N HIS A 358 5.44 9.91 12.06
CA HIS A 358 4.57 9.01 12.82
C HIS A 358 3.68 8.19 11.88
N GLY A 359 3.99 8.17 10.58
CA GLY A 359 3.28 7.37 9.59
C GLY A 359 1.89 7.89 9.22
N ARG A 360 1.48 9.10 9.62
CA ARG A 360 0.20 9.68 9.19
C ARG A 360 0.25 10.06 7.72
N LEU A 361 -0.88 9.92 7.04
CA LEU A 361 -1.02 10.31 5.64
C LEU A 361 -1.10 11.83 5.49
N LEU A 362 -0.27 12.37 4.61
CA LEU A 362 -0.28 13.76 4.17
C LEU A 362 -0.64 13.79 2.68
N PRO A 363 -1.95 13.76 2.32
CA PRO A 363 -2.35 13.80 0.92
C PRO A 363 -2.25 15.24 0.37
N ALA A 364 -1.99 15.39 -0.93
CA ALA A 364 -1.78 16.70 -1.55
C ALA A 364 -2.97 17.67 -1.36
N TRP A 365 -4.20 17.14 -1.40
CA TRP A 365 -5.43 17.92 -1.24
C TRP A 365 -5.69 18.40 0.20
N SER A 366 -4.89 17.95 1.18
CA SER A 366 -4.99 18.47 2.57
C SER A 366 -4.33 19.84 2.75
N ALA A 367 -3.62 20.33 1.73
CA ALA A 367 -3.15 21.70 1.59
C ALA A 367 -3.81 22.34 0.35
N PRO A 368 -3.87 23.68 0.24
CA PRO A 368 -4.35 24.33 -0.98
C PRO A 368 -3.50 23.88 -2.17
N CYS A 369 -4.14 23.44 -3.26
CA CYS A 369 -3.43 23.09 -4.49
C CYS A 369 -2.72 24.36 -5.00
N ASN A 370 -1.38 24.33 -5.09
CA ASN A 370 -0.64 25.37 -5.81
C ASN A 370 -0.76 25.07 -7.32
N GLU A 371 -1.26 26.03 -8.09
CA GLU A 371 -1.33 25.97 -9.56
C GLU A 371 0.04 25.91 -10.24
#